data_AF-A0A5C9E1Q4-F1
#
_entry.id   AF-A0A5C9E1Q4-F1
#
_cell.length_a   1.000
_cell.length_b   1.000
_cell.length_c   1.000
_cell.angle_alpha   90.00
_cell.angle_beta   90.00
_cell.angle_gamma   90.00
#
_symmetry.space_group_name_H-M   'P 1'
#
loop_
_entity.id
_entity.type
_entity.pdbx_description
1 polymer ?
#
loop_
_entity_poly.entity_id
_entity_poly.type
_entity_poly.pdbx_seq_one_letter_code
_entity_poly.pdbx_strand_id
1 'polypeptide(L)'
;MSIWLIFFVLLVIIFIPLHFVSVSHIWLNKQFGEEKGALIGKLFGFLSGWGFFICLFGIWLSPQPRFQIPFLISFTLNVPILDLEILLIHFIASSPLIIISVYLGIFGVKETSLKVSETHRTDKIIKTGLYSKIRHPQYLGAIFAHIGFSILFAGTYSLILSILVIFYNYITAWKEEKELVKEFGEEYKTYKERVPMFIPKF
;
A
#
# COMPACT_ATOMS: atom_id res chain seq x y z
N MET A 1 24.12 -5.42 -6.05
CA MET A 1 22.78 -5.47 -5.45
C MET A 1 22.63 -6.83 -4.77
N SER A 2 22.13 -6.93 -3.53
CA SER A 2 22.03 -8.21 -2.81
C SER A 2 21.06 -9.18 -3.49
N ILE A 3 21.36 -10.48 -3.48
CA ILE A 3 20.48 -11.53 -4.03
C ILE A 3 19.10 -11.52 -3.34
N TRP A 4 19.07 -11.21 -2.04
CA TRP A 4 17.82 -11.10 -1.27
C TRP A 4 16.95 -9.94 -1.74
N LEU A 5 17.56 -8.78 -2.02
CA LEU A 5 16.82 -7.63 -2.53
C LEU A 5 16.21 -7.96 -3.90
N ILE A 6 17.00 -8.58 -4.79
CA ILE A 6 16.51 -9.01 -6.11
C ILE A 6 15.36 -10.01 -5.95
N PHE A 7 15.50 -10.99 -5.06
CA PHE A 7 14.47 -11.98 -4.79
C PHE A 7 13.14 -11.34 -4.38
N PHE A 8 13.14 -10.44 -3.39
CA PHE A 8 11.90 -9.79 -2.96
C PHE A 8 11.33 -8.84 -4.01
N VAL A 9 12.16 -8.14 -4.79
CA VAL A 9 11.68 -7.33 -5.92
C VAL A 9 11.01 -8.19 -6.99
N LEU A 10 11.57 -9.36 -7.31
CA LEU A 10 10.96 -10.30 -8.25
C LEU A 10 9.64 -10.85 -7.72
N LEU A 11 9.54 -11.14 -6.43
CA LEU A 11 8.28 -11.55 -5.81
C LEU A 11 7.22 -10.44 -5.89
N VAL A 12 7.58 -9.18 -5.66
CA VAL A 12 6.66 -8.04 -5.87
C VAL A 12 6.14 -8.04 -7.30
N ILE A 13 7.01 -8.21 -8.29
CA ILE A 13 6.62 -8.26 -9.72
C ILE A 13 5.62 -9.40 -9.98
N ILE A 14 5.78 -10.55 -9.33
CA ILE A 14 4.85 -11.69 -9.44
C ILE A 14 3.49 -11.39 -8.79
N PHE A 15 3.46 -10.64 -7.68
CA PHE A 15 2.20 -10.30 -7.00
C PHE A 15 1.39 -9.20 -7.70
N ILE A 16 2.03 -8.32 -8.49
CA ILE A 16 1.34 -7.26 -9.27
C ILE A 16 0.18 -7.79 -10.13
N PRO A 17 0.38 -8.75 -11.05
CA PRO A 17 -0.71 -9.26 -11.88
C PRO A 17 -1.80 -9.92 -11.04
N LEU A 18 -1.42 -10.63 -9.97
CA LEU A 18 -2.37 -11.29 -9.06
C LEU A 18 -3.33 -10.26 -8.44
N HIS A 19 -2.77 -9.17 -7.93
CA HIS A 19 -3.54 -8.07 -7.34
C HIS A 19 -4.41 -7.33 -8.37
N PHE A 20 -3.88 -7.11 -9.57
CA PHE A 20 -4.64 -6.48 -10.63
C PHE A 20 -5.85 -7.32 -11.03
N VAL A 21 -5.72 -8.64 -11.03
CA VAL A 21 -6.84 -9.55 -11.29
C VAL A 21 -7.83 -9.51 -10.13
N SER A 22 -7.39 -9.50 -8.87
CA SER A 22 -8.31 -9.46 -7.72
C SER A 22 -9.23 -8.23 -7.71
N VAL A 23 -8.73 -7.07 -8.14
CA VAL A 23 -9.53 -5.84 -8.26
C VAL A 23 -10.59 -5.95 -9.36
N SER A 24 -10.36 -6.76 -10.40
CA SER A 24 -11.22 -6.86 -11.61
C SER A 24 -12.40 -7.81 -11.39
N HIS A 25 -13.19 -7.58 -10.37
CA HIS A 25 -14.22 -8.52 -9.92
C HIS A 25 -15.33 -8.74 -10.95
N ILE A 26 -15.70 -7.73 -11.74
CA ILE A 26 -16.74 -7.86 -12.78
C ILE A 26 -16.24 -8.79 -13.89
N TRP A 27 -14.98 -8.63 -14.29
CA TRP A 27 -14.36 -9.50 -15.27
C TRP A 27 -14.25 -10.95 -14.77
N LEU A 28 -13.83 -11.14 -13.51
CA LEU A 28 -13.74 -12.47 -12.89
C LEU A 28 -15.10 -13.17 -12.86
N ASN A 29 -16.15 -12.48 -12.43
CA ASN A 29 -17.49 -13.03 -12.38
C ASN A 29 -17.99 -13.38 -13.81
N LYS A 30 -17.68 -12.56 -14.82
CA LYS A 30 -18.03 -12.83 -16.22
C LYS A 30 -17.32 -14.07 -16.78
N GLN A 31 -16.07 -14.31 -16.40
CA GLN A 31 -15.29 -15.44 -16.93
C GLN A 31 -15.58 -16.77 -16.22
N PHE A 32 -15.79 -16.74 -14.90
CA PHE A 32 -15.84 -17.96 -14.08
C PHE A 32 -17.20 -18.20 -13.41
N GLY A 33 -18.16 -17.28 -13.56
CA GLY A 33 -19.42 -17.25 -12.80
C GLY A 33 -19.26 -16.52 -11.46
N GLU A 34 -20.36 -16.08 -10.86
CA GLU A 34 -20.33 -15.24 -9.65
C GLU A 34 -19.64 -15.90 -8.45
N GLU A 35 -20.00 -17.15 -8.13
CA GLU A 35 -19.43 -17.87 -6.99
C GLU A 35 -17.92 -18.10 -7.13
N LYS A 36 -17.49 -18.68 -8.27
CA LYS A 36 -16.08 -18.96 -8.53
C LYS A 36 -15.27 -17.69 -8.73
N GLY A 37 -15.82 -16.69 -9.42
CA GLY A 37 -15.18 -15.38 -9.62
C GLY A 37 -14.95 -14.66 -8.30
N ALA A 38 -15.92 -14.70 -7.38
CA ALA A 38 -15.77 -14.17 -6.02
C ALA A 38 -14.69 -14.90 -5.23
N LEU A 39 -14.66 -16.23 -5.28
CA LEU A 39 -13.65 -17.03 -4.61
C LEU A 39 -12.24 -16.74 -5.11
N ILE A 40 -12.04 -16.71 -6.44
CA ILE A 40 -10.75 -16.39 -7.07
C ILE A 40 -10.30 -14.98 -6.69
N GLY A 41 -11.20 -13.99 -6.79
CA GLY A 41 -10.90 -12.61 -6.42
C GLY A 41 -10.46 -12.49 -4.96
N LYS A 42 -11.17 -13.16 -4.04
CA LYS A 42 -10.82 -13.20 -2.62
C LYS A 42 -9.45 -13.84 -2.39
N LEU A 43 -9.18 -14.99 -3.01
CA LEU A 43 -7.90 -15.69 -2.87
C LEU A 43 -6.74 -14.83 -3.37
N PHE A 44 -6.89 -14.23 -4.55
CA PHE A 44 -5.85 -13.40 -5.17
C PHE A 44 -5.64 -12.11 -4.39
N GLY A 45 -6.70 -11.48 -3.88
CA GLY A 45 -6.62 -10.29 -3.04
C GLY A 45 -5.88 -10.57 -1.74
N PHE A 46 -6.24 -11.66 -1.05
CA PHE A 46 -5.57 -12.09 0.18
C PHE A 46 -4.08 -12.42 -0.06
N LEU A 47 -3.78 -13.26 -1.06
CA LEU A 47 -2.40 -13.67 -1.37
C LEU A 47 -1.53 -12.48 -1.79
N SER A 48 -2.04 -11.61 -2.65
CA SER A 48 -1.28 -10.43 -3.09
C SER A 48 -1.11 -9.42 -1.97
N GLY A 49 -2.14 -9.16 -1.17
CA GLY A 49 -2.07 -8.23 -0.03
C GLY A 49 -0.98 -8.63 0.96
N TRP A 50 -1.07 -9.85 1.51
CA TRP A 50 -0.05 -10.37 2.44
C TRP A 50 1.31 -10.57 1.76
N GLY A 51 1.32 -10.99 0.49
CA GLY A 51 2.52 -11.12 -0.32
C GLY A 51 3.29 -9.81 -0.41
N PHE A 52 2.61 -8.70 -0.72
CA PHE A 52 3.25 -7.38 -0.73
C PHE A 52 3.80 -6.98 0.63
N PHE A 53 3.05 -7.18 1.72
CA PHE A 53 3.55 -6.87 3.05
C PHE A 53 4.86 -7.61 3.34
N ILE A 54 4.89 -8.93 3.14
CA ILE A 54 6.09 -9.75 3.38
C ILE A 54 7.25 -9.30 2.49
N CYS A 55 6.99 -9.06 1.19
CA CYS A 55 8.03 -8.66 0.26
C CYS A 55 8.60 -7.27 0.57
N LEU A 56 7.76 -6.32 1.00
CA LEU A 56 8.20 -4.98 1.38
C LEU A 56 9.09 -5.02 2.63
N PHE A 57 8.72 -5.81 3.66
CA PHE A 57 9.61 -6.06 4.80
C PHE A 57 10.95 -6.67 4.36
N GLY A 58 10.89 -7.65 3.44
CA GLY A 58 12.08 -8.24 2.84
C GLY A 58 12.95 -7.21 2.12
N ILE A 59 12.36 -6.30 1.35
CA ILE A 59 13.06 -5.20 0.66
C ILE A 59 13.71 -4.25 1.65
N TRP A 60 12.99 -3.83 2.71
CA TRP A 60 13.51 -2.88 3.70
C TRP A 60 14.70 -3.44 4.47
N LEU A 61 14.65 -4.72 4.84
CA LEU A 61 15.68 -5.39 5.64
C LEU A 61 16.83 -5.97 4.80
N SER A 62 16.64 -6.11 3.49
CA SER A 62 17.67 -6.66 2.60
C SER A 62 18.95 -5.82 2.60
N PRO A 63 20.13 -6.45 2.54
CA PRO A 63 21.40 -5.73 2.41
C PRO A 63 21.41 -4.84 1.16
N GLN A 64 21.53 -3.53 1.38
CA GLN A 64 21.54 -2.51 0.34
C GLN A 64 22.33 -1.28 0.81
N PRO A 65 22.80 -0.41 -0.10
CA PRO A 65 23.49 0.81 0.29
C PRO A 65 22.62 1.64 1.24
N ARG A 66 23.20 2.00 2.39
CA ARG A 66 22.53 2.85 3.37
C ARG A 66 22.89 4.31 3.10
N PHE A 67 21.93 5.14 2.75
CA PHE A 67 22.21 6.56 2.56
C PHE A 67 22.44 7.23 3.91
N GLN A 68 23.28 8.27 3.91
CA GLN A 68 23.60 9.03 5.12
C GLN A 68 23.18 10.47 4.92
N ILE A 69 22.61 11.08 5.96
CA ILE A 69 22.31 12.51 6.00
C ILE A 69 23.53 13.19 6.64
N PRO A 70 24.37 13.93 5.88
CA PRO A 70 25.73 14.31 6.29
C PRO A 70 25.83 15.20 7.55
N PHE A 71 24.73 15.79 8.01
CA PHE A 71 24.75 16.86 9.01
C PHE A 71 24.47 16.41 10.47
N LEU A 72 24.10 15.14 10.73
CA LEU A 72 23.58 14.71 12.05
C LEU A 72 24.02 13.27 12.45
N ILE A 73 25.34 13.03 12.49
CA ILE A 73 25.92 11.67 12.44
C ILE A 73 26.05 10.93 13.79
N SER A 74 25.84 11.56 14.95
CA SER A 74 26.48 11.03 16.18
C SER A 74 25.67 10.05 17.05
N PHE A 75 24.41 9.75 16.74
CA PHE A 75 23.57 8.91 17.61
C PHE A 75 22.95 7.72 16.87
N THR A 76 23.31 6.51 17.29
CA THR A 76 22.75 5.24 16.84
C THR A 76 21.87 4.62 17.92
N LEU A 77 20.75 4.04 17.49
CA LEU A 77 19.88 3.19 18.29
C LEU A 77 20.12 1.75 17.83
N ASN A 78 20.57 0.91 18.76
CA ASN A 78 20.77 -0.51 18.49
C ASN A 78 19.46 -1.25 18.72
N VAL A 79 19.03 -2.05 17.74
CA VAL A 79 17.89 -2.95 17.83
C VAL A 79 18.44 -4.38 17.95
N PRO A 80 18.63 -4.90 19.19
CA PRO A 80 19.45 -6.10 19.43
C PRO A 80 18.89 -7.36 18.79
N ILE A 81 17.57 -7.40 18.59
CA ILE A 81 16.85 -8.56 18.04
C ILE A 81 17.14 -8.76 16.55
N LEU A 82 17.41 -7.67 15.82
CA LEU A 82 17.59 -7.69 14.36
C LEU A 82 19.04 -7.39 13.94
N ASP A 83 19.94 -7.16 14.89
CA ASP A 83 21.30 -6.68 14.65
C ASP A 83 21.33 -5.45 13.71
N LEU A 84 20.37 -4.54 13.94
CA LEU A 84 20.21 -3.32 13.15
C LEU A 84 20.60 -2.10 13.97
N GLU A 85 21.50 -1.30 13.40
CA GLU A 85 21.82 0.04 13.87
C GLU A 85 21.00 1.06 13.09
N ILE A 86 20.11 1.77 13.79
CA ILE A 86 19.26 2.81 13.21
C ILE A 86 19.78 4.16 13.69
N LEU A 87 20.11 5.07 12.76
CA LEU A 87 20.48 6.43 13.14
C LEU A 87 19.24 7.16 13.70
N LEU A 88 19.43 7.88 14.82
CA LEU A 88 18.35 8.62 15.49
C LEU A 88 17.65 9.61 14.54
N ILE A 89 18.39 10.23 13.61
CA ILE A 89 17.83 11.14 12.62
C ILE A 89 16.85 10.44 11.65
N HIS A 90 17.17 9.22 11.22
CA HIS A 90 16.29 8.43 10.36
C HIS A 90 15.02 8.01 11.11
N PHE A 91 15.15 7.68 12.40
CA PHE A 91 14.01 7.43 13.27
C PHE A 91 13.10 8.66 13.39
N ILE A 92 13.66 9.83 13.71
CA ILE A 92 12.89 11.09 13.84
C ILE A 92 12.25 11.47 12.51
N ALA A 93 12.98 11.40 11.40
CA ALA A 93 12.49 11.75 10.08
C ALA A 93 11.38 10.80 9.58
N SER A 94 11.47 9.50 9.88
CA SER A 94 10.48 8.50 9.48
C SER A 94 9.22 8.51 10.36
N SER A 95 9.32 8.93 11.61
CA SER A 95 8.24 8.86 12.61
C SER A 95 6.93 9.50 12.14
N PRO A 96 6.89 10.74 11.61
CA PRO A 96 5.65 11.35 11.14
C PRO A 96 4.99 10.54 10.00
N LEU A 97 5.78 10.01 9.07
CA LEU A 97 5.27 9.22 7.95
C LEU A 97 4.68 7.89 8.43
N ILE A 98 5.35 7.22 9.36
CA ILE A 98 4.86 5.96 9.94
C ILE A 98 3.59 6.20 10.75
N ILE A 99 3.52 7.28 11.55
CA ILE A 99 2.32 7.64 12.32
C ILE A 99 1.14 7.90 11.38
N ILE A 100 1.34 8.70 10.32
CA ILE A 100 0.29 8.97 9.31
C ILE A 100 -0.14 7.67 8.62
N SER A 101 0.82 6.83 8.24
CA SER A 101 0.56 5.51 7.64
C SER A 101 -0.32 4.65 8.54
N VAL A 102 0.04 4.49 9.82
CA VAL A 102 -0.69 3.68 10.78
C VAL A 102 -2.10 4.22 10.99
N TYR A 103 -2.23 5.55 11.11
CA TYR A 103 -3.53 6.20 11.22
C TYR A 103 -4.42 5.91 9.99
N LEU A 104 -3.91 6.14 8.78
CA LEU A 104 -4.65 5.92 7.53
C LEU A 104 -5.01 4.44 7.33
N GLY A 105 -4.09 3.52 7.65
CA GLY A 105 -4.31 2.09 7.56
C GLY A 105 -5.39 1.61 8.54
N ILE A 106 -5.24 1.90 9.83
CA ILE A 106 -6.17 1.41 10.87
C ILE A 106 -7.55 2.02 10.68
N PHE A 107 -7.66 3.35 10.54
CA PHE A 107 -8.97 4.00 10.41
C PHE A 107 -9.58 3.74 9.03
N GLY A 108 -8.77 3.62 7.99
CA GLY A 108 -9.23 3.26 6.65
C GLY A 108 -9.82 1.86 6.60
N VAL A 109 -9.24 0.90 7.32
CA VAL A 109 -9.79 -0.46 7.47
C VAL A 109 -10.99 -0.47 8.41
N LYS A 110 -10.98 0.32 9.49
CA LYS A 110 -12.11 0.39 10.43
C LYS A 110 -13.40 0.90 9.75
N GLU A 111 -13.26 1.84 8.82
CA GLU A 111 -14.40 2.41 8.08
C GLU A 111 -14.94 1.47 6.99
N THR A 112 -14.11 0.60 6.41
CA THR A 112 -14.54 -0.37 5.37
C THR A 112 -14.85 -1.76 5.87
N SER A 113 -14.09 -2.25 6.86
CA SER A 113 -13.81 -3.64 7.24
C SER A 113 -12.56 -4.25 6.58
N LEU A 114 -11.99 -5.23 7.29
CA LEU A 114 -10.89 -6.09 6.81
C LEU A 114 -11.26 -6.84 5.54
N LYS A 115 -12.48 -7.37 5.46
CA LYS A 115 -12.97 -8.10 4.27
C LYS A 115 -12.88 -7.22 3.02
N VAL A 116 -13.34 -5.96 3.11
CA VAL A 116 -13.28 -5.03 1.97
C VAL A 116 -11.83 -4.71 1.60
N SER A 117 -10.97 -4.49 2.60
CA SER A 117 -9.53 -4.22 2.37
C SER A 117 -8.81 -5.38 1.67
N GLU A 118 -9.08 -6.63 2.06
CA GLU A 118 -8.45 -7.81 1.45
C GLU A 118 -9.02 -8.14 0.07
N THR A 119 -10.32 -7.91 -0.13
CA THR A 119 -11.02 -8.37 -1.35
C THR A 119 -11.25 -7.29 -2.38
N HIS A 120 -11.06 -6.01 -2.04
CA HIS A 120 -11.39 -4.86 -2.88
C HIS A 120 -12.86 -4.86 -3.35
N ARG A 121 -13.74 -5.50 -2.57
CA ARG A 121 -15.18 -5.59 -2.84
C ARG A 121 -15.93 -4.99 -1.67
N THR A 122 -16.74 -3.98 -1.98
CA THR A 122 -17.63 -3.33 -1.02
C THR A 122 -19.06 -3.43 -1.52
N ASP A 123 -20.01 -3.68 -0.62
CA ASP A 123 -21.43 -3.74 -0.98
C ASP A 123 -22.06 -2.35 -1.12
N LYS A 124 -21.36 -1.29 -0.66
CA LYS A 124 -21.81 0.10 -0.71
C LYS A 124 -20.65 1.09 -0.72
N ILE A 125 -20.91 2.31 -1.20
CA ILE A 125 -19.94 3.40 -1.13
C ILE A 125 -19.88 3.96 0.29
N ILE A 126 -18.68 3.93 0.88
CA ILE A 126 -18.43 4.54 2.18
C ILE A 126 -18.00 5.98 1.97
N LYS A 127 -18.70 6.92 2.64
CA LYS A 127 -18.53 8.38 2.44
C LYS A 127 -18.31 9.13 3.76
N THR A 128 -18.07 8.40 4.85
CA THR A 128 -17.87 8.93 6.20
C THR A 128 -16.39 8.96 6.56
N GLY A 129 -16.01 9.65 7.63
CA GLY A 129 -14.66 9.57 8.20
C GLY A 129 -13.55 9.94 7.21
N LEU A 130 -12.51 9.13 7.09
CA LEU A 130 -11.43 9.30 6.11
C LEU A 130 -11.96 9.28 4.67
N TYR A 131 -12.92 8.41 4.36
CA TYR A 131 -13.52 8.35 3.01
C TYR A 131 -14.37 9.57 2.65
N SER A 132 -14.70 10.44 3.62
CA SER A 132 -15.30 11.75 3.31
C SER A 132 -14.28 12.77 2.78
N LYS A 133 -12.97 12.53 3.00
CA LYS A 133 -11.88 13.48 2.69
C LYS A 133 -10.97 12.99 1.56
N ILE A 134 -10.71 11.68 1.51
CA ILE A 134 -9.86 11.02 0.52
C ILE A 134 -10.46 9.67 0.14
N ARG A 135 -10.50 9.34 -1.15
CA ARG A 135 -11.15 8.10 -1.63
C ARG A 135 -10.34 6.85 -1.32
N HIS A 136 -9.02 6.97 -1.21
CA HIS A 136 -8.10 5.85 -1.07
C HIS A 136 -7.12 6.03 0.11
N PRO A 137 -7.62 6.15 1.36
CA PRO A 137 -6.77 6.33 2.54
C PRO A 137 -5.78 5.18 2.75
N GLN A 138 -6.19 3.93 2.49
CA GLN A 138 -5.34 2.76 2.71
C GLN A 138 -4.14 2.73 1.75
N TYR A 139 -4.35 3.03 0.46
CA TYR A 139 -3.25 3.14 -0.51
C TYR A 139 -2.31 4.31 -0.19
N LEU A 140 -2.84 5.45 0.26
CA LEU A 140 -2.02 6.56 0.73
C LEU A 140 -1.19 6.16 1.98
N GLY A 141 -1.81 5.43 2.90
CA GLY A 141 -1.13 4.84 4.06
C GLY A 141 0.01 3.91 3.65
N ALA A 142 -0.21 3.02 2.67
CA ALA A 142 0.81 2.12 2.15
C ALA A 142 1.99 2.86 1.50
N ILE A 143 1.73 3.96 0.78
CA ILE A 143 2.78 4.85 0.25
C ILE A 143 3.61 5.45 1.39
N PHE A 144 2.96 6.02 2.40
CA PHE A 144 3.66 6.59 3.54
C PHE A 144 4.42 5.55 4.38
N ALA A 145 3.88 4.35 4.54
CA ALA A 145 4.57 3.22 5.16
C ALA A 145 5.88 2.95 4.43
N HIS A 146 5.83 2.78 3.12
CA HIS A 146 6.99 2.40 2.33
C HIS A 146 8.08 3.47 2.33
N ILE A 147 7.72 4.74 2.21
CA ILE A 147 8.68 5.85 2.29
C ILE A 147 9.25 5.93 3.72
N GLY A 148 8.39 5.85 4.74
CA GLY A 148 8.78 5.92 6.15
C GLY A 148 9.78 4.82 6.53
N PHE A 149 9.48 3.56 6.19
CA PHE A 149 10.39 2.44 6.47
C PHE A 149 11.67 2.49 5.62
N SER A 150 11.61 2.97 4.37
CA SER A 150 12.82 3.19 3.57
C SER A 150 13.75 4.22 4.19
N ILE A 151 13.19 5.28 4.79
CA ILE A 151 13.96 6.28 5.54
C ILE A 151 14.48 5.69 6.84
N LEU A 152 13.63 4.99 7.61
CA LEU A 152 13.99 4.39 8.90
C LEU A 152 15.22 3.48 8.79
N PHE A 153 15.25 2.61 7.78
CA PHE A 153 16.36 1.68 7.52
C PHE A 153 17.44 2.25 6.59
N ALA A 154 17.32 3.52 6.20
CA ALA A 154 18.22 4.22 5.29
C ALA A 154 18.43 3.50 3.94
N GLY A 155 17.47 2.68 3.48
CA GLY A 155 17.62 1.86 2.29
C GLY A 155 17.61 2.70 1.02
N THR A 156 18.74 2.81 0.31
CA THR A 156 18.83 3.63 -0.91
C THR A 156 17.95 3.06 -2.02
N TYR A 157 18.00 1.75 -2.25
CA TYR A 157 17.19 1.14 -3.30
C TYR A 157 15.72 1.09 -2.93
N SER A 158 15.37 0.80 -1.66
CA SER A 158 13.98 0.86 -1.22
C SER A 158 13.39 2.27 -1.34
N LEU A 159 14.17 3.31 -1.04
CA LEU A 159 13.74 4.69 -1.23
C LEU A 159 13.52 5.02 -2.72
N ILE A 160 14.41 4.57 -3.62
CA ILE A 160 14.22 4.74 -5.07
C ILE A 160 12.96 4.00 -5.55
N LEU A 161 12.71 2.80 -5.03
CA LEU A 161 11.50 2.01 -5.34
C LEU A 161 10.20 2.72 -4.92
N SER A 162 10.26 3.74 -4.05
CA SER A 162 9.07 4.50 -3.64
C SER A 162 8.33 5.13 -4.82
N ILE A 163 9.04 5.54 -5.88
CA ILE A 163 8.42 6.06 -7.10
C ILE A 163 7.51 5.00 -7.75
N LEU A 164 8.00 3.75 -7.81
CA LEU A 164 7.22 2.63 -8.34
C LEU A 164 6.06 2.27 -7.43
N VAL A 165 6.25 2.31 -6.10
CA VAL A 165 5.16 2.07 -5.14
C VAL A 165 4.05 3.12 -5.27
N ILE A 166 4.40 4.40 -5.44
CA ILE A 166 3.42 5.47 -5.68
C ILE A 166 2.65 5.20 -6.97
N PHE A 167 3.36 4.92 -8.07
CA PHE A 167 2.73 4.67 -9.37
C PHE A 167 1.84 3.43 -9.35
N TYR A 168 2.30 2.35 -8.72
CA TYR A 168 1.54 1.13 -8.54
C TYR A 168 0.23 1.38 -7.79
N ASN A 169 0.29 2.01 -6.62
CA ASN A 169 -0.90 2.31 -5.82
C ASN A 169 -1.86 3.25 -6.57
N TYR A 170 -1.34 4.23 -7.32
CA TYR A 170 -2.15 5.11 -8.16
C TYR A 170 -2.91 4.33 -9.24
N ILE A 171 -2.23 3.44 -9.98
CA ILE A 171 -2.88 2.64 -11.03
C ILE A 171 -3.91 1.69 -10.44
N THR A 172 -3.59 1.03 -9.32
CA THR A 172 -4.52 0.12 -8.65
C THR A 172 -5.77 0.87 -8.21
N ALA A 173 -5.62 2.01 -7.53
CA ALA A 173 -6.73 2.87 -7.15
C ALA A 173 -7.57 3.29 -8.35
N TRP A 174 -6.94 3.75 -9.44
CA TRP A 174 -7.65 4.12 -10.67
C TRP A 174 -8.43 2.95 -11.29
N LYS A 175 -7.86 1.74 -11.25
CA LYS A 175 -8.52 0.54 -11.75
C LYS A 175 -9.71 0.15 -10.88
N GLU A 176 -9.56 0.23 -9.57
CA GLU A 176 -10.65 0.01 -8.62
C GLU A 176 -11.80 1.00 -8.85
N GLU A 177 -11.49 2.29 -9.03
CA GLU A 177 -12.49 3.31 -9.35
C GLU A 177 -13.28 2.99 -10.62
N LYS A 178 -12.65 2.37 -11.63
CA LYS A 178 -13.36 1.95 -12.85
C LYS A 178 -14.36 0.84 -12.59
N GLU A 179 -14.04 -0.11 -11.71
CA GLU A 179 -14.97 -1.17 -11.33
C GLU A 179 -16.10 -0.59 -10.48
N LEU A 180 -15.78 0.28 -9.52
CA LEU A 180 -16.78 0.97 -8.69
C LEU A 180 -17.75 1.85 -9.50
N VAL A 181 -17.28 2.50 -10.58
CA VAL A 181 -18.18 3.22 -11.50
C VAL A 181 -19.12 2.28 -12.25
N LYS A 182 -18.65 1.08 -12.63
CA LYS A 182 -19.52 0.09 -13.30
C LYS A 182 -20.55 -0.49 -12.34
N GLU A 183 -20.20 -0.65 -11.07
CA GLU A 183 -21.04 -1.25 -10.04
C GLU A 183 -22.07 -0.25 -9.48
N PHE A 184 -21.63 0.97 -9.13
CA PHE A 184 -22.46 1.97 -8.45
C PHE A 184 -22.88 3.16 -9.34
N GLY A 185 -22.44 3.21 -10.60
CA GLY A 185 -22.90 4.19 -11.58
C GLY A 185 -22.70 5.65 -11.16
N GLU A 186 -23.76 6.45 -11.28
CA GLU A 186 -23.76 7.89 -10.99
C GLU A 186 -23.47 8.21 -9.51
N GLU A 187 -23.80 7.30 -8.59
CA GLU A 187 -23.53 7.50 -7.17
C GLU A 187 -22.03 7.64 -6.90
N TYR A 188 -21.22 6.77 -7.52
CA TYR A 188 -19.77 6.83 -7.39
C TYR A 188 -19.15 7.99 -8.15
N LYS A 189 -19.69 8.33 -9.33
CA LYS A 189 -19.23 9.52 -10.07
C LYS A 189 -19.41 10.80 -9.26
N THR A 190 -20.59 10.99 -8.66
CA THR A 190 -20.88 12.14 -7.79
C THR A 190 -19.93 12.19 -6.59
N TYR A 191 -19.65 11.04 -5.98
CA TYR A 191 -18.67 10.94 -4.89
C TYR A 191 -17.26 11.32 -5.35
N LYS A 192 -16.84 10.82 -6.53
CA LYS A 192 -15.54 11.08 -7.15
C LYS A 192 -15.29 12.55 -7.49
N GLU A 193 -16.33 13.29 -7.85
CA GLU A 193 -16.24 14.73 -8.13
C GLU A 193 -15.96 15.55 -6.85
N ARG A 194 -16.54 15.12 -5.73
CA ARG A 194 -16.48 15.85 -4.46
C ARG A 194 -15.22 15.53 -3.65
N VAL A 195 -14.88 14.25 -3.54
CA VAL A 195 -13.81 13.77 -2.65
C VAL A 195 -12.60 13.40 -3.49
N PRO A 196 -11.40 13.99 -3.30
CA PRO A 196 -10.20 13.69 -4.10
C PRO A 196 -9.63 12.29 -3.86
N MET A 197 -8.79 11.80 -4.78
CA MET A 197 -8.20 10.45 -4.70
C MET A 197 -7.29 10.28 -3.47
N PHE A 198 -6.33 11.21 -3.30
CA PHE A 198 -5.27 11.11 -2.28
C PHE A 198 -5.03 12.39 -1.50
N ILE A 199 -5.03 13.57 -2.13
CA ILE A 199 -4.72 14.83 -1.45
C ILE A 199 -6.03 15.53 -1.07
N PRO A 200 -6.33 15.74 0.23
CA PRO A 200 -7.57 16.36 0.66
C PRO A 200 -7.67 17.82 0.19
N LYS A 201 -8.88 18.24 -0.18
CA LYS A 201 -9.22 19.64 -0.41
C LYS A 201 -9.77 20.18 0.91
N PHE A 202 -9.06 21.08 1.56
CA PHE A 202 -9.54 21.81 2.75
C PHE A 202 -10.34 23.04 2.32
#